data_AF-A0A519D7N9-F1
#
_entry.id   AF-A0A519D7N9-F1
#
_cell.length_a   1.000
_cell.length_b   1.000
_cell.length_c   1.000
_cell.angle_alpha   90.00
_cell.angle_beta   90.00
_cell.angle_gamma   90.00
#
_symmetry.space_group_name_H-M   'P 1'
#
loop_
_entity.id
_entity.type
_entity.pdbx_description
1 polymer ?
#
loop_
_entity_poly.entity_id
_entity_poly.type
_entity_poly.pdbx_seq_one_letter_code
_entity_poly.pdbx_strand_id
1 'polypeptide(L)'
;FKNFFSKISHSIFLHIGGWKKLSDLSIDKQQFNKECSKFFNISSDKIIDLYGMTEQLGIVYPDCEFGNKHVPIFSEILIRDTNTLEVQPDGKSGFIQVISPIPNSYPGTSLLTDDIGEILGRDNCPCGRKGTYFIFKKRSEMADPKGCGDTIDI
;
A
#
# COMPACT_ATOMS: atom_id res chain seq x y z
N PHE A 1 -6.14 23.01 18.49
CA PHE A 1 -6.14 22.12 17.31
C PHE A 1 -6.81 20.77 17.55
N LYS A 2 -6.43 19.93 18.53
CA LYS A 2 -7.06 18.59 18.73
C LYS A 2 -8.60 18.60 18.90
N ASN A 3 -9.15 19.58 19.62
CA ASN A 3 -10.60 19.74 19.80
C ASN A 3 -11.38 20.14 18.53
N PHE A 4 -10.69 20.37 17.40
CA PHE A 4 -11.34 20.59 16.12
C PHE A 4 -11.87 19.28 15.55
N PHE A 5 -11.05 18.22 15.57
CA PHE A 5 -11.42 16.93 14.97
C PHE A 5 -12.57 16.24 15.69
N SER A 6 -12.73 16.46 17.00
CA SER A 6 -13.88 15.95 17.76
C SER A 6 -15.22 16.53 17.33
N LYS A 7 -15.23 17.63 16.56
CA LYS A 7 -16.45 18.24 16.00
C LYS A 7 -16.81 17.70 14.62
N ILE A 8 -15.94 16.90 13.99
CA ILE A 8 -16.17 16.36 12.65
C ILE A 8 -16.76 14.94 12.78
N SER A 9 -18.03 14.82 12.42
CA SER A 9 -18.70 13.51 12.34
C SER A 9 -18.30 12.76 11.07
N HIS A 10 -18.20 11.42 11.14
CA HIS A 10 -17.92 10.53 10.00
C HIS A 10 -16.57 10.77 9.29
N SER A 11 -15.53 11.05 10.06
CA SER A 11 -14.18 11.27 9.53
C SER A 11 -13.50 9.95 9.15
N ILE A 12 -12.77 9.96 8.02
CA ILE A 12 -11.85 8.89 7.58
C ILE A 12 -10.49 9.53 7.37
N PHE A 13 -9.43 8.89 7.90
CA PHE A 13 -8.06 9.27 7.66
C PHE A 13 -7.48 8.35 6.57
N LEU A 14 -7.29 8.90 5.38
CA LEU A 14 -6.63 8.23 4.27
C LEU A 14 -5.19 8.70 4.18
N HIS A 15 -4.25 7.77 4.10
CA HIS A 15 -2.85 8.10 3.86
C HIS A 15 -2.21 7.17 2.82
N ILE A 16 -1.18 7.69 2.17
CA ILE A 16 -0.36 7.00 1.19
C ILE A 16 1.08 7.47 1.36
N GLY A 17 2.04 6.58 1.16
CA GLY A 17 3.47 6.90 1.23
C GLY A 17 4.18 6.11 2.32
N GLY A 18 5.43 6.48 2.59
CA GLY A 18 6.26 5.73 3.52
C GLY A 18 7.31 6.62 4.20
N TRP A 19 8.14 5.98 5.01
CA TRP A 19 9.09 6.62 5.91
C TRP A 19 10.42 6.98 5.23
N LYS A 20 10.44 7.36 3.95
CA LYS A 20 11.68 7.41 3.12
C LYS A 20 12.88 8.10 3.80
N LYS A 21 12.73 9.36 4.23
CA LYS A 21 13.76 10.13 4.97
C LYS A 21 13.69 9.95 6.49
N LEU A 22 12.71 9.20 6.98
CA LEU A 22 12.39 9.01 8.40
C LEU A 22 12.37 7.52 8.75
N SER A 23 13.15 6.70 8.05
CA SER A 23 13.15 5.24 8.20
C SER A 23 13.50 4.84 9.62
N ASP A 24 14.42 5.59 10.22
CA ASP A 24 14.91 5.40 11.60
C ASP A 24 13.84 5.76 12.64
N LEU A 25 12.84 6.54 12.26
CA LEU A 25 11.68 6.90 13.07
C LEU A 25 10.44 6.06 12.71
N SER A 26 10.57 5.11 11.77
CA SER A 26 9.45 4.31 11.35
C SER A 26 8.93 3.48 12.51
N ILE A 27 7.61 3.47 12.63
CA ILE A 27 6.87 2.65 13.58
C ILE A 27 6.04 1.64 12.80
N ASP A 28 5.70 0.54 13.45
CA ASP A 28 4.79 -0.42 12.84
C ASP A 28 3.39 0.21 12.62
N LYS A 29 2.64 -0.43 11.72
CA LYS A 29 1.30 0.00 11.32
C LYS A 29 0.33 0.09 12.51
N GLN A 30 0.43 -0.81 13.48
CA GLN A 30 -0.47 -0.83 14.63
C GLN A 30 -0.24 0.40 15.51
N GLN A 31 1.02 0.73 15.78
CA GLN A 31 1.42 1.91 16.54
C GLN A 31 1.08 3.19 15.78
N PHE A 32 1.30 3.25 14.45
CA PHE A 32 0.89 4.39 13.63
C PHE A 32 -0.62 4.63 13.71
N ASN A 33 -1.42 3.58 13.51
CA ASN A 33 -2.87 3.68 13.57
C ASN A 33 -3.35 4.10 14.97
N LYS A 34 -2.70 3.63 16.04
CA LYS A 34 -3.02 4.05 17.41
C LYS A 34 -2.76 5.54 17.64
N GLU A 35 -1.61 6.05 17.21
CA GLU A 35 -1.26 7.47 17.38
C GLU A 35 -2.16 8.38 16.53
N CYS A 36 -2.44 8.00 15.27
CA CYS A 36 -3.40 8.71 14.42
C CYS A 36 -4.81 8.70 15.01
N SER A 37 -5.28 7.55 15.51
CA SER A 37 -6.60 7.41 16.15
C SER A 37 -6.73 8.36 17.35
N LYS A 38 -5.70 8.40 18.20
CA LYS A 38 -5.63 9.29 19.36
C LYS A 38 -5.55 10.77 18.95
N PHE A 39 -4.82 11.10 17.90
CA PHE A 39 -4.62 12.48 17.47
C PHE A 39 -5.88 13.07 16.82
N PHE A 40 -6.48 12.32 15.88
CA PHE A 40 -7.66 12.74 15.12
C PHE A 40 -8.97 12.41 15.83
N ASN A 41 -8.94 11.70 16.96
CA ASN A 41 -10.12 11.27 17.70
C ASN A 41 -11.11 10.48 16.82
N ILE A 42 -10.57 9.53 16.06
CA ILE A 42 -11.32 8.59 15.21
C ILE A 42 -10.95 7.17 15.57
N SER A 43 -11.82 6.20 15.28
CA SER A 43 -11.52 4.79 15.51
C SER A 43 -10.45 4.28 14.55
N SER A 44 -9.67 3.27 14.96
CA SER A 44 -8.53 2.78 14.17
C SER A 44 -8.95 2.13 12.84
N ASP A 45 -10.18 1.63 12.73
CA ASP A 45 -10.77 1.12 11.48
C ASP A 45 -11.07 2.24 10.46
N LYS A 46 -10.97 3.51 10.87
CA LYS A 46 -11.12 4.68 9.99
C LYS A 46 -9.79 5.23 9.49
N ILE A 47 -8.68 4.55 9.82
CA ILE A 47 -7.33 4.87 9.35
C ILE A 47 -7.01 3.85 8.26
N ILE A 48 -6.96 4.33 7.02
CA ILE A 48 -6.86 3.48 5.84
C ILE A 48 -5.56 3.84 5.11
N ASP A 49 -4.67 2.86 5.06
CA ASP A 49 -3.43 2.93 4.30
C ASP A 49 -3.67 2.51 2.84
N LEU A 50 -3.14 3.30 1.91
CA LEU A 50 -3.22 3.04 0.48
C LEU A 50 -1.85 2.61 -0.05
N TYR A 51 -1.82 1.54 -0.85
CA TYR A 51 -0.70 1.30 -1.76
C TYR A 51 -1.04 1.86 -3.14
N GLY A 52 -0.06 2.41 -3.84
CA GLY A 52 -0.26 2.98 -5.17
C GLY A 52 1.01 3.66 -5.67
N MET A 53 1.02 3.94 -6.97
CA MET A 53 2.13 4.58 -7.66
C MET A 53 1.61 5.40 -8.84
N THR A 54 2.33 6.46 -9.21
CA THR A 54 1.94 7.37 -10.30
C THR A 54 1.79 6.62 -11.62
N GLU A 55 2.63 5.61 -11.82
CA GLU A 55 2.73 4.76 -13.00
C GLU A 55 1.54 3.79 -13.17
N GLN A 56 0.55 3.80 -12.27
CA GLN A 56 -0.69 3.03 -12.40
C GLN A 56 -1.93 3.90 -12.66
N LEU A 57 -1.76 5.19 -12.96
CA LEU A 57 -2.83 6.13 -13.37
C LEU A 57 -4.09 6.08 -12.48
N GLY A 58 -3.91 6.22 -11.17
CA GLY A 58 -5.02 6.35 -10.22
C GLY A 58 -5.54 5.03 -9.64
N ILE A 59 -4.96 3.89 -10.01
CA ILE A 59 -5.22 2.64 -9.27
C ILE A 59 -4.53 2.74 -7.91
N VAL A 60 -5.34 2.62 -6.86
CA VAL A 60 -4.90 2.55 -5.48
C VAL A 60 -5.50 1.32 -4.81
N TYR A 61 -4.77 0.77 -3.85
CA TYR A 61 -5.11 -0.45 -3.14
C TYR A 61 -5.30 -0.10 -1.65
N PRO A 62 -6.51 0.33 -1.24
CA PRO A 62 -6.81 0.59 0.16
C PRO A 62 -6.85 -0.71 0.96
N ASP A 63 -6.44 -0.62 2.21
CA ASP A 63 -6.69 -1.66 3.19
C ASP A 63 -8.19 -1.96 3.34
N CYS A 64 -8.50 -3.23 3.57
CA CYS A 64 -9.73 -3.63 4.25
C CYS A 64 -9.54 -3.56 5.78
N GLU A 65 -10.59 -3.87 6.52
CA GLU A 65 -10.61 -3.89 7.99
C GLU A 65 -9.62 -4.90 8.62
N PHE A 66 -9.12 -5.86 7.84
CA PHE A 66 -8.06 -6.81 8.25
C PHE A 66 -6.65 -6.34 7.82
N GLY A 67 -6.53 -5.14 7.24
CA GLY A 67 -5.25 -4.59 6.77
C GLY A 67 -4.75 -5.16 5.45
N ASN A 68 -5.59 -5.91 4.72
CA ASN A 68 -5.26 -6.50 3.42
C ASN A 68 -5.61 -5.55 2.29
N LYS A 69 -4.77 -5.50 1.25
CA LYS A 69 -4.99 -4.68 0.06
C LYS A 69 -5.63 -5.53 -1.04
N HIS A 70 -6.74 -5.07 -1.59
CA HIS A 70 -7.50 -5.83 -2.59
C HIS A 70 -7.22 -5.33 -4.00
N VAL A 71 -6.97 -6.28 -4.90
CA VAL A 71 -6.75 -5.99 -6.31
C VAL A 71 -8.10 -5.73 -7.01
N PRO A 72 -8.27 -4.62 -7.74
CA PRO A 72 -9.47 -4.36 -8.54
C PRO A 72 -9.72 -5.44 -9.59
N ILE A 73 -10.99 -5.70 -9.90
CA ILE A 73 -11.44 -6.76 -10.82
C ILE A 73 -10.84 -6.67 -12.24
N PHE A 74 -10.41 -5.50 -12.66
CA PHE A 74 -9.86 -5.24 -13.99
C PHE A 74 -8.32 -5.28 -14.03
N SER A 75 -7.65 -5.58 -12.92
CA SER A 75 -6.20 -5.58 -12.76
C SER A 75 -5.74 -6.86 -12.07
N GLU A 76 -4.43 -7.12 -12.06
CA GLU A 76 -3.84 -8.23 -11.31
C GLU A 76 -2.49 -7.83 -10.73
N ILE A 77 -2.02 -8.54 -9.71
CA ILE A 77 -0.62 -8.49 -9.28
C ILE A 77 0.04 -9.87 -9.36
N LEU A 78 1.36 -9.88 -9.55
CA LEU A 78 2.19 -11.06 -9.39
C LEU A 78 3.26 -10.77 -8.34
N ILE A 79 3.70 -11.80 -7.64
CA ILE A 79 4.90 -11.74 -6.80
C ILE A 79 6.05 -12.41 -7.54
N ARG A 80 7.17 -11.72 -7.66
CA ARG A 80 8.36 -12.17 -8.42
C ARG A 80 9.49 -12.46 -7.45
N ASP A 81 10.16 -13.59 -7.61
CA ASP A 81 11.37 -13.89 -6.85
C ASP A 81 12.40 -12.77 -7.07
N THR A 82 13.04 -12.31 -6.01
CA THR A 82 13.92 -11.13 -6.08
C THR A 82 15.24 -11.41 -6.80
N ASN A 83 15.61 -12.67 -7.01
CA ASN A 83 16.84 -13.07 -7.68
C ASN A 83 16.57 -13.57 -9.10
N THR A 84 15.52 -14.39 -9.28
CA THR A 84 15.23 -15.03 -10.57
C THR A 84 14.16 -14.33 -11.39
N LEU A 85 13.36 -13.46 -10.77
CA LEU A 85 12.17 -12.84 -11.37
C LEU A 85 11.11 -13.86 -11.84
N GLU A 86 11.18 -15.11 -11.38
CA GLU A 86 10.12 -16.09 -11.61
C GLU A 86 8.89 -15.77 -10.75
N VAL A 87 7.70 -16.13 -11.24
CA VAL A 87 6.46 -15.93 -10.47
C VAL A 87 6.48 -16.88 -9.26
N GLN A 88 6.22 -16.32 -8.08
CA GLN A 88 6.12 -17.07 -6.84
C GLN A 88 4.68 -17.51 -6.57
N PRO A 89 4.47 -18.66 -5.92
CA PRO A 89 3.17 -19.05 -5.40
C PRO A 89 2.70 -18.09 -4.29
N ASP A 90 1.39 -18.04 -4.06
CA ASP A 90 0.77 -17.32 -2.94
C ASP A 90 1.43 -17.73 -1.60
N GLY A 91 1.54 -16.77 -0.68
CA GLY A 91 2.22 -16.93 0.61
C GLY A 91 3.75 -16.75 0.56
N LYS A 92 4.34 -16.59 -0.63
CA LYS A 92 5.75 -16.22 -0.75
C LYS A 92 5.92 -14.72 -0.99
N SER A 93 6.95 -14.17 -0.38
CA SER A 93 7.32 -12.76 -0.55
C SER A 93 8.26 -12.57 -1.74
N GLY A 94 8.18 -11.39 -2.37
CA GLY A 94 9.02 -11.01 -3.50
C GLY A 94 8.65 -9.62 -4.03
N PHE A 95 9.22 -9.25 -5.18
CA PHE A 95 8.86 -8.00 -5.85
C PHE A 95 7.40 -8.02 -6.30
N ILE A 96 6.70 -6.93 -6.06
CA ILE A 96 5.33 -6.74 -6.55
C ILE A 96 5.42 -6.33 -8.02
N GLN A 97 4.80 -7.11 -8.90
CA GLN A 97 4.51 -6.70 -10.27
C GLN A 97 3.03 -6.35 -10.37
N VAL A 98 2.71 -5.17 -10.88
CA VAL A 98 1.33 -4.70 -11.10
C VAL A 98 0.96 -4.82 -12.57
N ILE A 99 -0.27 -5.25 -12.85
CA ILE A 99 -0.80 -5.46 -14.19
C ILE A 99 -2.15 -4.74 -14.32
N SER A 100 -2.27 -3.86 -15.31
CA SER A 100 -3.47 -3.04 -15.50
C SER A 100 -3.69 -2.65 -16.96
N PRO A 101 -4.94 -2.63 -17.46
CA PRO A 101 -5.27 -2.15 -18.80
C PRO A 101 -5.38 -0.63 -18.91
N ILE A 102 -5.23 0.14 -17.81
CA ILE A 102 -5.49 1.60 -17.80
C ILE A 102 -4.44 2.40 -18.59
N PRO A 103 -3.11 2.16 -18.45
CA PRO A 103 -2.12 2.95 -19.15
C PRO A 103 -2.15 2.73 -20.67
N ASN A 104 -2.44 3.80 -21.42
CA ASN A 104 -2.44 3.81 -22.89
C ASN A 104 -1.42 4.80 -23.49
N SER A 105 -0.85 5.69 -22.68
CA SER A 105 0.10 6.72 -23.10
C SER A 105 1.58 6.36 -22.92
N TYR A 106 1.87 5.23 -22.26
CA TYR A 106 3.21 4.69 -22.01
C TYR A 106 3.08 3.17 -21.71
N PRO A 107 4.17 2.38 -21.71
CA PRO A 107 4.12 0.94 -21.46
C PRO A 107 3.91 0.60 -19.96
N GLY A 108 2.83 1.11 -19.37
CA GLY A 108 2.47 0.94 -17.95
C GLY A 108 1.61 -0.29 -17.65
N THR A 109 1.28 -1.08 -18.66
CA THR A 109 0.34 -2.21 -18.52
C THR A 109 0.86 -3.30 -17.59
N SER A 110 2.17 -3.48 -17.49
CA SER A 110 2.82 -4.47 -16.65
C SER A 110 4.12 -3.89 -16.10
N LEU A 111 4.14 -3.56 -14.81
CA LEU A 111 5.27 -2.90 -14.17
C LEU A 111 5.79 -3.75 -13.01
N LEU A 112 7.06 -4.12 -13.07
CA LEU A 112 7.78 -4.66 -11.94
C LEU A 112 8.21 -3.50 -11.04
N THR A 113 7.91 -3.60 -9.75
CA THR A 113 8.29 -2.60 -8.76
C THR A 113 9.44 -3.11 -7.89
N ASP A 114 10.14 -2.19 -7.25
CA ASP A 114 11.11 -2.52 -6.19
C ASP A 114 10.44 -2.69 -4.82
N ASP A 115 9.10 -2.76 -4.78
CA ASP A 115 8.35 -2.98 -3.54
C ASP A 115 8.23 -4.48 -3.27
N ILE A 116 8.47 -4.87 -2.02
CA ILE A 116 8.34 -6.23 -1.53
C ILE A 116 6.95 -6.43 -0.95
N GLY A 117 6.25 -7.46 -1.42
CA GLY A 117 4.93 -7.84 -0.96
C GLY A 117 4.70 -9.34 -1.01
N GLU A 118 3.49 -9.73 -0.66
CA GLU A 118 3.04 -11.13 -0.62
C GLU A 118 1.54 -11.19 -0.91
N ILE A 119 1.14 -12.06 -1.84
CA ILE A 119 -0.27 -12.43 -2.01
C ILE A 119 -0.63 -13.38 -0.86
N LEU A 120 -1.61 -12.98 -0.05
CA LEU A 120 -2.04 -13.76 1.11
C LEU A 120 -3.14 -14.78 0.75
N GLY A 121 -3.82 -14.57 -0.36
CA GLY A 121 -4.85 -15.47 -0.85
C GLY A 121 -5.69 -14.88 -1.97
N ARG A 122 -6.69 -15.66 -2.38
CA ARG A 122 -7.66 -15.33 -3.42
C ARG A 122 -9.04 -15.78 -2.96
N ASP A 123 -10.03 -14.90 -3.08
CA ASP A 123 -11.45 -15.14 -2.78
C ASP A 123 -11.80 -15.54 -1.33
N ASN A 124 -10.80 -15.62 -0.44
CA ASN A 124 -10.92 -16.10 0.93
C ASN A 124 -10.49 -15.06 1.97
N CYS A 125 -10.46 -13.77 1.60
CA CYS A 125 -10.20 -12.72 2.57
C CYS A 125 -11.31 -12.69 3.64
N PRO A 126 -10.97 -12.57 4.94
CA PRO A 126 -11.97 -12.51 6.01
C PRO A 126 -12.98 -11.35 5.90
N CYS A 127 -12.66 -10.29 5.14
CA CYS A 127 -13.60 -9.18 4.86
C CYS A 127 -14.74 -9.56 3.89
N GLY A 128 -14.69 -10.75 3.30
CA GLY A 128 -15.68 -11.25 2.34
C GLY A 128 -15.52 -10.74 0.90
N ARG A 129 -14.65 -9.75 0.64
CA ARG A 129 -14.32 -9.32 -0.73
C ARG A 129 -13.63 -10.44 -1.50
N LYS A 130 -13.99 -10.57 -2.78
CA LYS A 130 -13.45 -11.55 -3.73
C LYS A 130 -12.27 -10.97 -4.52
N GLY A 131 -11.53 -11.84 -5.18
CA GLY A 131 -10.30 -11.53 -5.91
C GLY A 131 -9.03 -11.73 -5.10
N THR A 132 -7.90 -11.36 -5.72
CA THR A 132 -6.57 -11.39 -5.11
C THR A 132 -6.44 -10.31 -4.03
N TYR A 133 -5.84 -10.67 -2.90
CA TYR A 133 -5.46 -9.70 -1.88
C TYR A 133 -4.03 -9.95 -1.37
N PHE A 134 -3.38 -8.87 -0.98
CA PHE A 134 -1.95 -8.87 -0.69
C PHE A 134 -1.60 -7.90 0.42
N ILE A 135 -0.36 -7.99 0.86
CA ILE A 135 0.26 -7.00 1.74
C ILE A 135 1.51 -6.42 1.08
N PHE A 136 1.69 -5.12 1.26
CA PHE A 136 2.98 -4.45 1.06
C PHE A 136 3.79 -4.60 2.36
N LYS A 137 5.05 -5.01 2.26
CA LYS A 137 5.95 -5.20 3.41
C LYS A 137 6.94 -4.05 3.54
N LYS A 138 7.70 -3.79 2.49
CA LYS A 138 8.72 -2.74 2.46
C LYS A 138 9.13 -2.41 1.03
N ARG A 139 9.85 -1.30 0.84
CA ARG A 139 10.61 -1.04 -0.37
C ARG A 139 11.98 -1.72 -0.27
N SER A 140 12.48 -2.29 -1.37
CA SER A 140 13.82 -2.87 -1.43
C SER A 140 14.88 -1.82 -1.14
N GLU A 141 15.90 -2.20 -0.36
CA GLU A 141 17.05 -1.35 -0.01
C GLU A 141 17.96 -1.06 -1.23
N MET A 142 17.79 -1.81 -2.31
CA MET A 142 18.49 -1.59 -3.59
C MET A 142 17.82 -0.53 -4.48
N ALA A 143 16.69 0.05 -4.07
CA ALA A 143 15.97 1.06 -4.85
C ALA A 143 16.66 2.44 -4.77
N ASP A 144 16.78 3.14 -5.91
CA ASP A 144 17.33 4.51 -5.96
C ASP A 144 16.43 5.45 -5.11
N PRO A 145 16.98 6.25 -4.18
CA PRO A 145 16.20 7.13 -3.30
C PRO A 145 15.39 8.22 -4.00
N LYS A 146 15.51 8.43 -5.33
CA LYS A 146 14.74 9.44 -6.07
C LYS A 146 13.23 9.18 -6.01
N GLY A 147 12.44 10.19 -5.67
CA GLY A 147 10.98 10.12 -5.70
C GLY A 147 10.32 11.38 -5.19
N CYS A 148 9.04 11.59 -5.54
CA CYS A 148 8.30 12.83 -5.35
C CYS A 148 8.00 13.24 -3.88
N GLY A 149 8.54 12.52 -2.89
CA GLY A 149 8.41 12.79 -1.46
C GLY A 149 9.63 13.49 -0.87
N ASP A 150 10.42 14.20 -1.69
CA ASP A 150 11.57 14.96 -1.22
C ASP A 150 11.11 16.09 -0.30
N THR A 151 11.51 16.01 0.97
CA THR A 151 11.44 17.17 1.85
C THR A 151 12.54 18.15 1.46
N ILE A 152 12.19 19.43 1.37
CA ILE A 152 13.16 20.52 1.26
C ILE A 152 13.90 20.53 2.60
N ASP A 153 15.22 20.41 2.58
CA ASP A 153 16.03 20.60 3.78
C ASP A 153 15.96 22.10 4.13
N ILE A 154 15.41 22.43 5.30
CA ILE A 154 15.39 23.78 5.88
C ILE A 154 16.55 23.89 6.87
#